data_AF-A0A510XBV4-F1
#
_entry.id   AF-A0A510XBV4-F1
#
_cell.length_a   1.000
_cell.length_b   1.000
_cell.length_c   1.000
_cell.angle_alpha   90.00
_cell.angle_beta   90.00
_cell.angle_gamma   90.00
#
_symmetry.space_group_name_H-M   'P 1'
#
loop_
_entity.id
_entity.type
_entity.pdbx_description
1 polymer ?
#
loop_
_entity_poly.entity_id
_entity_poly.type
_entity_poly.pdbx_seq_one_letter_code
_entity_poly.pdbx_strand_id
1 'polypeptide(L)'
;MSNAALEKARLAMAEKRAAGEVVRLDPIEKARQNPKSLRLAITAKCWECMGGGEESGARRMIRECTSAGCPLHAQRPYQNSENGDAS
;
A
#
# COMPACT_ATOMS: atom_id res chain seq x y z
N MET A 1 22.35 16.29 -11.41
CA MET A 1 23.07 16.75 -10.19
C MET A 1 22.52 15.99 -9.00
N SER A 2 23.34 15.22 -8.29
CA SER A 2 22.95 14.53 -7.06
C SER A 2 22.70 15.58 -5.97
N ASN A 3 21.51 15.58 -5.39
CA ASN A 3 21.17 16.55 -4.36
C ASN A 3 21.62 15.99 -3.00
N ALA A 4 22.69 16.53 -2.43
CA ALA A 4 23.34 15.99 -1.21
C ALA A 4 22.36 15.84 -0.03
N ALA A 5 21.34 16.70 0.05
CA ALA A 5 20.27 16.60 1.02
C ALA A 5 19.40 15.34 0.83
N LEU A 6 19.14 14.95 -0.43
CA LEU A 6 18.37 13.76 -0.77
C LEU A 6 19.12 12.48 -0.38
N GLU A 7 20.44 12.46 -0.58
CA GLU A 7 21.27 11.31 -0.23
C GLU A 7 21.39 11.13 1.29
N LYS A 8 21.58 12.23 2.02
CA LYS A 8 21.54 12.24 3.49
C LYS A 8 20.20 11.74 4.03
N ALA A 9 19.08 12.13 3.41
CA ALA A 9 17.75 11.68 3.80
C ALA A 9 17.55 10.17 3.57
N ARG A 10 18.08 9.61 2.47
CA ARG A 10 18.03 8.17 2.19
C ARG A 10 18.84 7.37 3.19
N LEU A 11 20.05 7.82 3.51
CA LEU A 11 20.91 7.18 4.52
C LEU A 11 20.22 7.17 5.89
N ALA A 12 19.68 8.30 6.34
CA ALA A 12 18.95 8.37 7.60
C ALA A 12 17.71 7.45 7.65
N MET A 13 16.99 7.28 6.53
CA MET A 13 15.87 6.33 6.44
C MET A 13 16.35 4.87 6.44
N ALA A 14 17.48 4.58 5.82
CA ALA A 14 18.09 3.24 5.82
C ALA A 14 18.55 2.85 7.23
N GLU A 15 19.21 3.77 7.95
CA GLU A 15 19.61 3.58 9.36
C GLU A 15 18.40 3.30 10.26
N LYS A 16 17.32 4.10 10.14
CA LYS A 16 16.08 3.86 10.89
C LYS A 16 15.41 2.52 10.57
N ARG A 17 15.47 2.09 9.30
CA ARG A 17 14.99 0.74 8.91
C ARG A 17 15.86 -0.35 9.52
N ALA A 18 17.18 -0.20 9.49
CA ALA A 18 18.13 -1.15 10.07
C ALA A 18 18.00 -1.23 11.60
N ALA A 19 17.69 -0.12 12.26
CA ALA A 19 17.42 -0.04 13.69
C ALA A 19 16.04 -0.63 14.10
N GLY A 20 15.20 -1.04 13.13
CA GLY A 20 13.86 -1.56 13.41
C GLY A 20 12.84 -0.50 13.82
N GLU A 21 13.19 0.78 13.72
CA GLU A 21 12.31 1.90 14.09
C GLU A 21 11.21 2.17 13.04
N VAL A 22 11.33 1.58 11.85
CA VAL A 22 10.34 1.71 10.78
C VAL A 22 9.41 0.51 10.78
N VAL A 23 8.25 0.66 11.42
CA VAL A 23 7.18 -0.34 11.37
C VAL A 23 6.44 -0.21 10.03
N ARG A 24 6.53 -1.25 9.20
CA ARG A 24 5.76 -1.31 7.96
C ARG A 24 4.38 -1.88 8.25
N LEU A 25 3.40 -0.98 8.29
CA LEU A 25 2.02 -1.33 8.56
C LEU A 25 1.34 -1.97 7.35
N ASP A 26 0.50 -2.97 7.60
CA ASP A 26 -0.39 -3.53 6.59
C ASP A 26 -1.56 -2.58 6.27
N PRO A 27 -2.33 -2.83 5.19
CA PRO A 27 -3.49 -1.99 4.86
C PRO A 27 -4.57 -1.89 5.95
N ILE A 28 -4.78 -2.95 6.73
CA ILE A 28 -5.75 -3.00 7.82
C ILE A 28 -5.28 -2.11 8.99
N GLU A 29 -4.01 -2.23 9.38
CA GLU A 29 -3.38 -1.40 10.41
C GLU A 29 -3.38 0.08 10.01
N LYS A 30 -3.07 0.39 8.74
CA LYS A 30 -3.15 1.76 8.21
C LYS A 30 -4.56 2.34 8.31
N ALA A 31 -5.58 1.54 8.00
CA ALA A 31 -6.97 1.94 8.13
C ALA A 31 -7.39 2.13 9.60
N ARG A 32 -6.92 1.27 10.51
CA ARG A 32 -7.17 1.41 11.96
C ARG A 32 -6.57 2.69 12.54
N GLN A 33 -5.38 3.09 12.09
CA GLN A 33 -4.76 4.34 12.52
C GLN A 33 -5.47 5.59 11.95
N ASN A 34 -6.16 5.45 10.83
CA ASN A 34 -6.84 6.55 10.14
C ASN A 34 -8.28 6.17 9.77
N PRO A 35 -9.18 5.97 10.76
CA PRO A 35 -10.49 5.36 10.55
C PRO A 35 -11.43 6.21 9.70
N LYS A 36 -11.18 7.51 9.58
CA LYS A 36 -11.97 8.44 8.75
C LYS A 36 -11.57 8.44 7.26
N SER A 37 -10.49 7.73 6.90
CA SER A 37 -10.02 7.69 5.52
C SER A 37 -10.75 6.61 4.72
N LEU A 38 -11.67 7.05 3.86
CA LEU A 38 -12.41 6.15 2.96
C LEU A 38 -11.46 5.33 2.07
N ARG A 39 -10.40 5.95 1.54
CA ARG A 39 -9.44 5.26 0.68
C ARG A 39 -8.68 4.17 1.43
N LEU A 40 -8.28 4.41 2.68
CA LEU A 40 -7.61 3.39 3.49
C LEU A 40 -8.59 2.26 3.86
N ALA A 41 -9.84 2.59 4.20
CA ALA A 41 -10.87 1.58 4.46
C ALA A 41 -11.13 0.67 3.25
N ILE A 42 -11.26 1.23 2.04
CA ILE A 42 -11.43 0.45 0.80
C ILE A 42 -10.19 -0.42 0.53
N THR A 43 -8.99 0.14 0.70
CA THR A 43 -7.73 -0.60 0.51
C THR A 43 -7.62 -1.77 1.48
N ALA A 44 -7.93 -1.54 2.76
CA ALA A 44 -7.99 -2.59 3.78
C ALA A 44 -9.01 -3.67 3.43
N LYS A 45 -10.19 -3.28 2.91
CA LYS A 45 -11.23 -4.26 2.54
C LYS A 45 -10.82 -5.13 1.36
N CYS A 46 -10.20 -4.53 0.34
CA CYS A 46 -9.66 -5.29 -0.80
C CYS A 46 -8.53 -6.24 -0.36
N TRP A 47 -7.69 -5.79 0.57
CA TRP A 47 -6.63 -6.59 1.17
C TRP A 47 -7.16 -7.79 1.95
N GLU A 48 -8.13 -7.56 2.83
CA GLU A 48 -8.81 -8.60 3.61
C GLU A 48 -9.50 -9.62 2.69
N CYS A 49 -10.21 -9.15 1.66
CA CYS A 49 -10.92 -10.00 0.70
C CYS A 49 -9.99 -10.99 -0.04
N MET A 50 -8.71 -10.62 -0.24
CA MET A 50 -7.72 -11.45 -0.95
C MET A 50 -6.84 -12.27 -0.02
N GLY A 51 -7.19 -12.37 1.27
CA GLY A 51 -6.45 -13.20 2.24
C GLY A 51 -5.28 -12.51 2.95
N GLY A 52 -5.06 -11.22 2.69
CA GLY A 52 -4.37 -10.32 3.62
C GLY A 52 -2.93 -10.61 4.03
N GLY A 53 -2.10 -11.23 3.17
CA GLY A 53 -0.71 -11.56 3.47
C GLY A 53 0.31 -10.89 2.55
N GLU A 54 1.49 -10.60 3.09
CA GLU A 54 2.62 -10.14 2.27
C GLU A 54 3.22 -11.27 1.43
N GLU A 55 3.17 -12.49 1.94
CA GLU A 55 3.52 -13.74 1.26
C GLU A 55 2.48 -14.16 0.19
N SER A 56 1.25 -13.63 0.26
CA SER A 56 0.10 -14.17 -0.49
C SER A 56 -0.13 -13.53 -1.86
N GLY A 57 0.75 -12.63 -2.30
CA GLY A 57 0.55 -11.92 -3.58
C GLY A 57 -0.75 -11.10 -3.60
N ALA A 58 -1.32 -10.77 -2.44
CA ALA A 58 -2.63 -10.12 -2.32
C ALA A 58 -2.72 -8.83 -3.16
N ARG A 59 -1.63 -8.05 -3.28
CA ARG A 59 -1.61 -6.86 -4.15
C ARG A 59 -1.85 -7.21 -5.63
N ARG A 60 -1.23 -8.27 -6.12
CA ARG A 60 -1.43 -8.78 -7.47
C ARG A 60 -2.86 -9.29 -7.64
N MET A 61 -3.37 -10.07 -6.69
CA MET A 61 -4.74 -10.59 -6.72
C MET A 61 -5.80 -9.49 -6.72
N ILE A 62 -5.60 -8.39 -5.97
CA ILE A 62 -6.50 -7.23 -6.01
C ILE A 62 -6.53 -6.63 -7.42
N ARG A 63 -5.36 -6.49 -8.06
CA ARG A 63 -5.20 -5.91 -9.40
C ARG A 63 -5.84 -6.81 -10.48
N GLU A 64 -5.75 -8.13 -10.31
CA GLU A 64 -6.28 -9.14 -11.23
C GLU A 64 -7.71 -9.59 -10.90
N CYS A 65 -8.33 -9.04 -9.85
CA CYS A 65 -9.66 -9.47 -9.40
C CYS A 65 -10.71 -9.27 -10.52
N THR A 66 -11.46 -10.32 -10.84
CA THR A 66 -12.44 -10.35 -11.96
C THR A 66 -13.89 -10.12 -11.51
N SER A 67 -14.13 -9.86 -10.22
CA SER A 67 -15.49 -9.66 -9.68
C SER A 67 -16.07 -8.31 -10.10
N ALA A 68 -16.52 -8.20 -11.36
CA ALA A 68 -17.07 -6.97 -11.95
C ALA A 68 -18.35 -6.48 -11.24
N GLY A 69 -19.13 -7.38 -10.64
CA GLY A 69 -20.31 -7.05 -9.85
C GLY A 69 -20.01 -6.54 -8.44
N CYS A 70 -18.74 -6.54 -8.00
CA CYS A 70 -18.39 -6.02 -6.68
C CYS A 70 -18.68 -4.51 -6.63
N PRO A 71 -19.40 -3.99 -5.62
CA PRO A 71 -19.69 -2.57 -5.51
C PRO A 71 -18.44 -1.71 -5.30
N LEU A 72 -17.34 -2.32 -4.84
CA LEU A 72 -16.04 -1.66 -4.72
C LEU A 72 -15.17 -1.84 -5.97
N HIS A 73 -15.65 -2.53 -7.01
CA HIS A 73 -14.85 -2.88 -8.19
C HIS A 73 -14.26 -1.69 -8.91
N ALA A 74 -14.91 -0.53 -8.91
CA ALA A 74 -14.40 0.71 -9.52
C ALA A 74 -13.52 1.55 -8.58
N GLN A 75 -13.52 1.21 -7.28
CA GLN A 75 -12.82 1.94 -6.23
C GLN A 75 -11.57 1.20 -5.75
N ARG A 76 -11.18 0.10 -6.42
CA ARG A 76 -10.09 -0.74 -5.94
C ARG A 76 -8.78 0.03 -5.97
N PRO A 77 -7.86 -0.32 -5.06
CA PRO A 77 -6.49 0.18 -5.16
C PRO A 77 -5.93 -0.03 -6.58
N TYR A 78 -5.15 0.94 -7.05
CA TYR A 78 -4.38 0.86 -8.31
C TYR A 78 -5.16 0.83 -9.63
N GLN A 79 -6.48 1.03 -9.65
CA GLN A 79 -7.24 1.14 -10.91
C GLN A 79 -7.07 2.47 -11.63
N ASN A 80 -6.75 3.54 -10.91
CA ASN A 80 -6.58 4.88 -11.48
C ASN A 80 -5.12 5.17 -11.90
N SER A 81 -4.29 4.14 -12.07
CA SER A 81 -2.92 4.32 -12.57
C SER A 81 -2.91 4.33 -14.10
N GLU A 82 -3.42 5.41 -14.72
CA GLU A 82 -2.88 5.84 -16.02
C GLU A 82 -1.46 6.40 -15.87
N ASN A 83 -0.96 6.56 -14.64
CA ASN A 83 0.45 6.74 -14.32
C ASN A 83 0.90 5.58 -13.43
N GLY A 84 1.59 4.62 -14.03
CA GLY A 84 2.10 3.43 -13.36
C GLY A 84 3.26 3.77 -12.42
N ASP A 85 3.02 3.63 -11.12
CA ASP A 85 4.09 3.64 -10.13
C ASP A 85 4.81 2.29 -10.14
N ALA A 86 5.81 2.19 -11.01
CA ALA A 86 6.98 1.38 -10.74
C ALA A 86 7.84 2.16 -9.74
N SER A 87 7.82 1.79 -8.46
CA SER A 87 8.80 2.18 -7.44
C SER A 87 8.73 1.24 -6.24
#